data_AF-A0A1W9HSC3-F1
#
_entry.id   AF-A0A1W9HSC3-F1
#
_cell.length_a   1.000
_cell.length_b   1.000
_cell.length_c   1.000
_cell.angle_alpha   90.00
_cell.angle_beta   90.00
_cell.angle_gamma   90.00
#
_symmetry.space_group_name_H-M   'P 1'
#
loop_
_entity.id
_entity.type
_entity.pdbx_description
1 polymer ?
#
loop_
_entity_poly.entity_id
_entity_poly.type
_entity_poly.pdbx_seq_one_letter_code
_entity_poly.pdbx_strand_id
1 'polypeptide(L)'
;MPPNDDYAMASIALDAAKASGAPKVASGYWNRALTSYKEGEDYFEQRNYGAAQAAFIRARQNAERAENSARLQRLRSGEVF
;
A
#
# COMPACT_ATOMS: atom_id res chain seq x y z
N MET A 1 -20.99 2.88 -6.54
CA MET A 1 -20.93 2.87 -5.06
C MET A 1 -19.56 3.39 -4.64
N PRO A 2 -19.42 4.18 -3.56
CA PRO A 2 -18.11 4.56 -3.04
C PRO A 2 -17.28 3.32 -2.62
N PRO A 3 -15.99 3.23 -2.98
CA PRO A 3 -15.17 2.05 -2.71
C PRO A 3 -14.58 2.06 -1.29
N ASN A 4 -15.45 2.14 -0.28
CA ASN A 4 -15.03 2.28 1.12
C ASN A 4 -14.22 1.08 1.63
N ASP A 5 -14.60 -0.13 1.21
CA ASP A 5 -13.89 -1.35 1.59
C ASP A 5 -12.47 -1.37 0.99
N ASP A 6 -12.33 -1.00 -0.29
CA ASP A 6 -11.03 -0.93 -0.95
C ASP A 6 -10.14 0.16 -0.32
N TYR A 7 -10.71 1.31 0.04
CA TYR A 7 -10.02 2.35 0.79
C TYR A 7 -9.48 1.83 2.13
N ALA A 8 -10.35 1.17 2.92
CA ALA A 8 -9.98 0.62 4.22
C ALA A 8 -8.91 -0.48 4.09
N MET A 9 -9.07 -1.39 3.13
CA MET A 9 -8.09 -2.46 2.88
C MET A 9 -6.73 -1.89 2.43
N ALA A 10 -6.72 -0.87 1.57
CA ALA A 10 -5.49 -0.22 1.14
C ALA A 10 -4.79 0.50 2.30
N SER A 11 -5.55 1.15 3.17
CA SER A 11 -5.03 1.79 4.39
C SER A 11 -4.39 0.77 5.34
N ILE A 12 -5.09 -0.33 5.64
CA ILE A 12 -4.57 -1.42 6.49
C ILE A 12 -3.27 -2.01 5.91
N ALA A 13 -3.22 -2.22 4.59
CA ALA A 13 -2.03 -2.75 3.93
C ALA A 13 -0.84 -1.77 4.00
N LEU A 14 -1.08 -0.46 3.87
CA LEU A 14 -0.04 0.55 4.05
C LEU A 14 0.52 0.55 5.47
N ASP A 15 -0.33 0.40 6.49
CA ASP A 15 0.11 0.33 7.88
C ASP A 15 0.96 -0.93 8.14
N ALA A 16 0.54 -2.08 7.60
CA ALA A 16 1.30 -3.32 7.69
C ALA A 16 2.68 -3.21 6.99
N ALA A 17 2.71 -2.66 5.78
CA ALA A 17 3.94 -2.39 5.05
C ALA A 17 4.86 -1.45 5.83
N LYS A 18 4.32 -0.37 6.41
CA LYS A 18 5.08 0.57 7.24
C LYS A 18 5.68 -0.12 8.47
N ALA A 19 4.90 -0.93 9.18
CA ALA A 19 5.33 -1.67 10.37
C ALA A 19 6.45 -2.68 10.05
N SER A 20 6.41 -3.29 8.87
CA SER A 20 7.49 -4.18 8.39
C SER A 20 8.81 -3.44 8.05
N GLY A 21 8.83 -2.10 8.09
CA GLY A 21 10.00 -1.31 7.73
C GLY A 21 10.13 -1.05 6.23
N ALA A 22 9.11 -1.38 5.43
CA ALA A 22 9.11 -1.18 3.98
C ALA A 22 9.56 0.21 3.49
N PRO A 23 9.28 1.34 4.19
CA PRO A 23 9.78 2.65 3.76
C PRO A 23 11.31 2.71 3.60
N LYS A 24 12.06 1.93 4.39
CA LYS A 24 13.53 1.92 4.36
C LYS A 24 14.09 0.91 3.36
N VAL A 25 13.51 -0.29 3.32
CA VAL A 25 14.11 -1.44 2.63
C VAL A 25 13.40 -1.81 1.32
N ALA A 26 12.14 -1.40 1.15
CA ALA A 26 11.32 -1.69 -0.03
C ALA A 26 10.71 -0.40 -0.61
N SER A 27 11.51 0.68 -0.64
CA SER A 27 11.07 2.04 -0.98
C SER A 27 10.39 2.16 -2.35
N GLY A 28 10.78 1.36 -3.34
CA GLY A 28 10.16 1.36 -4.66
C GLY A 28 8.69 0.94 -4.64
N TYR A 29 8.36 -0.18 -4.00
CA TYR A 29 6.97 -0.62 -3.84
C TYR A 29 6.20 0.29 -2.87
N TRP A 30 6.86 0.72 -1.79
CA TRP A 30 6.28 1.64 -0.82
C TRP A 30 5.82 2.96 -1.46
N ASN A 31 6.67 3.61 -2.24
CA ASN A 31 6.35 4.87 -2.89
C ASN A 31 5.21 4.70 -3.90
N ARG A 32 5.21 3.61 -4.68
CA ARG A 32 4.10 3.28 -5.59
C ARG A 32 2.77 3.08 -4.85
N ALA A 33 2.81 2.44 -3.68
CA ALA A 33 1.64 2.25 -2.85
C ALA A 33 1.07 3.60 -2.38
N LEU A 34 1.92 4.49 -1.86
CA LEU A 34 1.51 5.84 -1.44
C LEU A 34 0.95 6.67 -2.59
N THR A 35 1.61 6.65 -3.76
CA THR A 35 1.13 7.36 -4.95
C THR A 35 -0.25 6.86 -5.37
N SER A 36 -0.43 5.55 -5.50
CA SER A 36 -1.74 4.99 -5.86
C SER A 36 -2.81 5.23 -4.79
N TYR A 37 -2.45 5.26 -3.51
CA TYR A 37 -3.40 5.57 -2.45
C TYR A 37 -3.89 7.02 -2.56
N LYS A 38 -2.95 7.95 -2.76
CA LYS A 38 -3.27 9.37 -2.95
C LYS A 38 -4.12 9.62 -4.20
N GLU A 39 -3.78 8.97 -5.33
CA GLU A 39 -4.63 8.98 -6.53
C GLU A 39 -6.05 8.49 -6.21
N GLY A 40 -6.18 7.44 -5.39
CA GLY A 40 -7.46 6.92 -4.96
C GLY A 40 -8.28 7.92 -4.16
N GLU A 41 -7.64 8.62 -3.21
CA GLU A 41 -8.27 9.71 -2.45
C GLU A 41 -8.74 10.84 -3.38
N ASP A 42 -7.89 11.28 -4.31
CA ASP A 42 -8.21 12.35 -5.26
C ASP A 42 -9.41 11.97 -6.14
N TYR A 43 -9.46 10.72 -6.64
CA TYR A 43 -10.60 10.23 -7.40
C TYR A 43 -11.87 10.07 -6.55
N PHE A 44 -11.73 9.68 -5.27
CA PHE A 44 -12.84 9.54 -4.35
C PHE A 44 -13.47 10.91 -4.05
N GLU A 45 -12.66 11.94 -3.80
CA GLU A 45 -13.10 13.33 -3.63
C GLU A 45 -13.85 13.85 -4.86
N GLN A 46 -13.37 13.49 -6.06
CA GLN A 46 -14.01 13.82 -7.35
C GLN A 46 -15.26 12.97 -7.64
N ARG A 47 -15.65 12.05 -6.75
CA ARG A 47 -16.74 11.06 -6.93
C ARG A 47 -16.54 10.14 -8.13
N ASN A 48 -15.31 10.05 -8.65
CA ASN A 48 -14.93 9.10 -9.68
C ASN A 48 -14.62 7.74 -9.03
N TYR A 49 -15.68 7.07 -8.57
CA TYR A 49 -15.55 5.87 -7.75
C TYR A 49 -14.92 4.67 -8.46
N GLY A 50 -15.07 4.57 -9.78
CA GLY A 50 -14.43 3.51 -10.57
C GLY A 50 -12.91 3.68 -10.61
N ALA A 51 -12.43 4.91 -10.84
CA ALA A 51 -11.00 5.21 -10.81
C ALA A 51 -10.42 5.10 -9.39
N ALA A 52 -11.18 5.56 -8.38
CA ALA A 52 -10.81 5.44 -6.98
C ALA A 52 -10.62 3.98 -6.57
N GLN A 53 -11.57 3.10 -6.90
CA GLN A 53 -11.47 1.68 -6.64
C GLN A 53 -10.20 1.08 -7.26
N ALA A 54 -9.97 1.34 -8.55
CA ALA A 54 -8.80 0.82 -9.24
C ALA A 54 -7.48 1.31 -8.60
N ALA A 55 -7.44 2.56 -8.14
CA ALA A 55 -6.29 3.14 -7.47
C ALA A 55 -6.07 2.52 -6.08
N PHE A 56 -7.11 2.32 -5.26
CA PHE A 56 -7.00 1.66 -3.96
C PHE A 56 -6.55 0.19 -4.08
N ILE A 57 -7.05 -0.55 -5.08
CA ILE A 57 -6.59 -1.92 -5.35
C ILE A 57 -5.09 -1.92 -5.69
N ARG A 58 -4.62 -1.00 -6.54
CA ARG A 58 -3.19 -0.85 -6.85
C ARG A 58 -2.37 -0.47 -5.62
N ALA A 59 -2.89 0.41 -4.78
CA ALA A 59 -2.24 0.81 -3.52
C ALA A 59 -2.04 -0.41 -2.61
N ARG A 60 -3.11 -1.20 -2.39
CA ARG A 60 -3.07 -2.44 -1.60
C ARG A 60 -2.03 -3.42 -2.14
N GLN A 61 -2.07 -3.72 -3.44
CA GLN A 61 -1.14 -4.67 -4.06
C GLN A 61 0.32 -4.23 -3.95
N ASN A 62 0.61 -2.93 -4.11
CA ASN A 62 1.97 -2.42 -3.93
C ASN A 62 2.39 -2.44 -2.45
N ALA A 63 1.49 -2.14 -1.51
CA ALA A 63 1.76 -2.21 -0.09
C ALA A 63 2.09 -3.65 0.36
N GLU A 64 1.29 -4.63 -0.04
CA GLU A 64 1.53 -6.07 0.22
C GLU A 64 2.88 -6.53 -0.36
N ARG A 65 3.25 -6.06 -1.57
CA ARG A 65 4.57 -6.34 -2.15
C ARG A 65 5.71 -5.68 -1.38
N ALA A 66 5.49 -4.46 -0.88
CA ALA A 66 6.47 -3.73 -0.08
C ALA A 66 6.70 -4.45 1.26
N GLU A 67 5.62 -4.86 1.91
CA GLU A 67 5.65 -5.63 3.16
C GLU A 67 6.41 -6.94 2.99
N ASN A 68 6.05 -7.74 1.99
CA ASN A 68 6.69 -9.02 1.72
C ASN A 68 8.18 -8.85 1.41
N SER A 69 8.54 -7.82 0.63
CA SER A 69 9.93 -7.50 0.32
C SER A 69 10.72 -7.11 1.57
N ALA A 70 10.11 -6.33 2.48
CA ALA A 70 10.74 -5.91 3.72
C ALA A 70 10.95 -7.10 4.68
N ARG A 71 9.94 -7.96 4.83
CA ARG A 71 10.02 -9.20 5.61
C ARG A 71 11.14 -10.12 5.08
N LEU A 72 11.23 -10.29 3.75
CA LEU A 72 12.28 -11.10 3.13
C LEU A 72 13.69 -10.53 3.35
N GLN A 73 13.84 -9.20 3.30
CA GLN A 73 15.14 -8.57 3.58
C GLN A 73 15.57 -8.73 5.03
N ARG A 74 14.65 -8.55 5.99
CA ARG A 74 14.92 -8.81 7.42
C ARG A 74 15.33 -10.25 7.69
N LEU A 75 14.63 -11.20 7.06
CA LEU A 75 15.00 -12.63 7.15
C LEU A 75 16.43 -12.87 6.65
N ARG A 76 16.81 -12.24 5.51
CA ARG A 76 18.15 -12.38 4.92
C ARG A 76 19.25 -11.70 5.74
N SER A 77 18.95 -10.62 6.45
CA SER A 77 19.91 -9.92 7.30
C SER A 77 20.16 -10.61 8.63
N GLY A 78 19.41 -11.67 8.96
CA GLY A 78 19.53 -12.36 10.26
C GLY A 78 18.95 -11.56 11.42
N GLU A 79 18.24 -10.46 11.16
CA GLU A 79 17.40 -9.78 12.15
C GLU A 79 16.17 -10.66 12.43
N VAL A 80 16.35 -11.67 13.28
CA VAL A 80 15.29 -12.56 13.75
C VAL A 80 14.95 -12.18 15.19
N PHE A 81 13.73 -11.62 15.35
CA PHE A 81 12.94 -11.34 16.57
C PHE A 81 13.66 -10.82 17.83
#